data_AF-A0A350X970-F1
#
_entry.id   AF-A0A350X970-F1
#
_cell.length_a   1.000
_cell.length_b   1.000
_cell.length_c   1.000
_cell.angle_alpha   90.00
_cell.angle_beta   90.00
_cell.angle_gamma   90.00
#
_symmetry.space_group_name_H-M   'P 1'
#
loop_
_entity.id
_entity.type
_entity.pdbx_description
1 polymer ?
#
loop_
_entity_poly.entity_id
_entity_poly.type
_entity_poly.pdbx_seq_one_letter_code
_entity_poly.pdbx_strand_id
1 'polypeptide(L)' 'MPKVTAQGKTVTCEVGANLRQVLLHNGIELYNGQAKLINCRGIGSCGTCAVELEG' A
#
# COMPACT_ATOMS: atom_id res chain seq x y z
N MET A 1 -12.77 12.69 4.58
CA MET A 1 -11.61 11.79 4.50
C MET A 1 -12.05 10.47 3.88
N PRO A 2 -11.44 10.03 2.76
CA PRO A 2 -11.70 8.71 2.19
C PRO A 2 -11.36 7.58 3.18
N LYS A 3 -12.04 6.45 3.01
CA LYS A 3 -11.76 5.21 3.72
C LYS A 3 -11.29 4.16 2.72
N VAL A 4 -10.24 3.43 3.08
CA VAL A 4 -9.70 2.32 2.29
C VAL A 4 -9.77 1.05 3.13
N THR A 5 -10.27 -0.02 2.52
CA THR A 5 -10.31 -1.35 3.14
C THR A 5 -9.36 -2.28 2.40
N ALA A 6 -8.41 -2.88 3.11
CA ALA A 6 -7.52 -3.89 2.55
C ALA A 6 -7.12 -4.90 3.63
N GLN A 7 -7.04 -6.18 3.28
CA GLN A 7 -6.69 -7.28 4.20
C GLN A 7 -7.54 -7.25 5.50
N GLY A 8 -8.83 -6.94 5.39
CA GLY A 8 -9.76 -6.85 6.52
C GLY A 8 -9.59 -5.63 7.43
N LYS A 9 -8.65 -4.73 7.14
CA LYS A 9 -8.41 -3.49 7.89
C LYS A 9 -9.02 -2.31 7.14
N THR A 10 -9.83 -1.51 7.83
CA THR A 10 -10.35 -0.23 7.32
C THR A 10 -9.54 0.91 7.89
N VAL A 11 -9.02 1.78 7.02
CA VAL A 11 -8.17 2.91 7.38
C VAL A 11 -8.78 4.19 6.85
N THR A 12 -8.79 5.25 7.66
CA THR A 12 -9.16 6.59 7.20
C THR A 12 -7.89 7.33 6.79
N CYS A 13 -7.91 8.00 5.64
CA CYS A 13 -6.75 8.74 5.15
C CYS A 13 -7.14 10.09 4.53
N GLU A 14 -6.16 10.97 4.40
CA GLU A 14 -6.35 12.27 3.74
C GLU A 14 -6.48 12.12 2.23
N VAL A 15 -7.21 13.05 1.61
CA VAL A 15 -7.26 13.14 0.14
C VAL A 15 -5.88 13.54 -0.37
N GLY A 16 -5.39 12.85 -1.40
CA GLY A 16 -4.04 13.06 -1.94
C GLY A 16 -2.92 12.34 -1.17
N ALA A 17 -3.24 11.65 -0.08
CA ALA A 17 -2.26 10.81 0.60
C ALA A 17 -1.77 9.68 -0.33
N ASN A 18 -0.47 9.36 -0.23
CA ASN A 18 0.10 8.26 -0.98
C ASN A 18 -0.41 6.91 -0.42
N LEU A 19 -1.16 6.15 -1.23
CA LEU A 19 -1.79 4.91 -0.82
C LEU A 19 -0.78 3.88 -0.27
N ARG A 20 0.39 3.72 -0.90
CA ARG A 20 1.44 2.80 -0.43
C ARG A 20 1.85 3.12 1.01
N GLN A 21 2.09 4.39 1.32
CA GLN A 21 2.51 4.80 2.66
C GLN A 21 1.40 4.60 3.70
N VAL A 22 0.16 4.95 3.35
CA VAL A 22 -1.02 4.71 4.22
C VAL A 22 -1.12 3.23 4.59
N LEU A 23 -1.03 2.34 3.61
CA LEU A 23 -1.15 0.89 3.84
C LEU A 23 0.01 0.37 4.72
N LEU A 24 1.27 0.73 4.41
CA LEU A 24 2.43 0.29 5.18
C LEU A 24 2.41 0.80 6.64
N HIS A 25 2.05 2.07 6.86
CA HIS A 25 1.94 2.63 8.21
C HIS A 25 0.88 1.93 9.07
N ASN A 26 -0.14 1.35 8.45
CA ASN A 26 -1.20 0.61 9.13
C ASN A 26 -0.96 -0.91 9.17
N GLY A 27 0.27 -1.33 8.84
CA GLY A 27 0.67 -2.74 8.86
C GLY A 27 -0.13 -3.60 7.87
N ILE A 28 -0.50 -3.03 6.73
CA ILE A 28 -1.06 -3.77 5.60
C ILE A 28 0.12 -4.15 4.69
N GLU A 29 0.31 -5.46 4.47
CA GLU A 29 1.46 -5.93 3.71
C GLU A 29 1.26 -5.70 2.20
N LEU A 30 2.23 -5.05 1.56
CA LEU A 30 2.23 -4.86 0.09
C LEU A 30 3.23 -5.77 -0.63
N TYR A 31 4.19 -6.31 0.11
CA TYR A 31 5.32 -7.04 -0.45
C TYR A 31 5.23 -8.51 -0.05
N ASN A 32 5.32 -9.39 -1.04
CA ASN A 32 5.38 -10.83 -0.85
C ASN A 32 6.80 -11.38 -1.08
N GLY A 33 7.09 -12.56 -0.54
CA GLY A 33 8.37 -13.27 -0.75
C GLY A 33 9.60 -12.37 -0.60
N GLN A 34 10.50 -12.42 -1.60
CA GLN A 34 11.74 -11.62 -1.63
C GLN A 34 11.50 -10.11 -1.78
N ALA A 35 10.33 -9.69 -2.29
CA ALA A 35 10.03 -8.27 -2.46
C ALA A 35 9.99 -7.50 -1.12
N LYS A 36 9.86 -8.21 0.03
CA LYS A 36 10.01 -7.61 1.36
C LYS A 36 11.41 -6.98 1.56
N LEU A 37 12.44 -7.52 0.91
CA LEU A 37 13.83 -7.08 1.01
C LEU A 37 14.28 -6.23 -0.19
N ILE A 38 13.91 -6.61 -1.42
CA ILE A 38 14.47 -6.04 -2.65
C ILE A 38 13.57 -5.01 -3.36
N ASN A 39 12.52 -4.49 -2.71
CA ASN A 39 11.66 -3.48 -3.34
C ASN A 39 12.36 -2.14 -3.57
N CYS A 40 11.85 -1.35 -4.52
CA CYS A 40 12.34 -0.01 -4.87
C CYS A 40 12.01 1.08 -3.84
N ARG A 41 11.47 0.73 -2.67
CA ARG A 41 11.10 1.66 -1.58
C ARG A 41 10.15 2.80 -1.97
N GLY A 42 9.42 2.67 -3.09
CA GLY A 42 8.46 3.66 -3.56
C GLY A 42 8.92 4.53 -4.74
N ILE A 43 10.07 4.22 -5.35
CA ILE A 43 10.57 4.91 -6.56
C ILE A 43 9.73 4.59 -7.81
N GLY A 44 8.99 3.47 -7.80
CA GLY A 44 8.11 3.07 -8.91
C GLY A 44 8.79 2.22 -10.00
N SER A 45 10.06 1.84 -9.83
CA SER A 45 10.81 1.08 -10.85
C SER A 45 10.59 -0.44 -10.79
N CYS A 46 10.17 -1.01 -9.65
CA CYS A 46 10.07 -2.47 -9.51
C CYS A 46 8.63 -3.02 -9.61
N GLY A 47 7.60 -2.18 -9.54
CA GLY A 47 6.19 -2.61 -9.60
C GLY A 47 5.69 -3.50 -8.44
N THR A 48 6.53 -3.89 -7.48
CA THR A 48 6.20 -4.92 -6.48
C THR A 48 5.25 -4.46 -5.35
N CYS A 49 4.80 -3.20 -5.34
CA CYS A 49 3.75 -2.71 -4.44
C CYS A 49 2.45 -2.37 -5.18
N ALA A 50 2.27 -2.88 -6.41
CA ALA A 50 1.04 -2.71 -7.15
C ALA A 50 -0.14 -3.33 -6.39
N VAL A 51 -1.29 -2.67 -6.46
CA VAL A 51 -2.56 -3.12 -5.88
C VAL A 51 -3.65 -2.93 -6.91
N GLU A 52 -4.66 -3.78 -6.86
CA GLU A 52 -5.93 -3.59 -7.55
C GLU A 52 -6.83 -2.64 -6.73
N LEU A 53 -7.62 -1.82 -7.42
CA LEU A 53 -8.61 -0.95 -6.79
C LEU A 53 -10.00 -1.43 -7.17
N GLU A 54 -10.82 -1.67 -6.16
CA GLU A 54 -12.24 -1.96 -6.27
C GLU A 54 -13.02 -0.75 -5.74
N GLY A 55 -14.07 -0.33 -6.45
CA GLY A 55 -14.88 0.85 -6.14
C GLY A 55 -16.35 0.64 -6.40
#